data_AF-A0A9P8F1F8-F1
#
_entry.id   AF-A0A9P8F1F8-F1
#
_cell.length_a   1.000
_cell.length_b   1.000
_cell.length_c   1.000
_cell.angle_alpha   90.00
_cell.angle_beta   90.00
_cell.angle_gamma   90.00
#
_symmetry.space_group_name_H-M   'P 1'
#
loop_
_entity.id
_entity.type
_entity.pdbx_description
1 polymer ?
#
loop_
_entity_poly.entity_id
_entity_poly.type
_entity_poly.pdbx_seq_one_letter_code
_entity_poly.pdbx_strand_id
1 'polypeptide(L)'
;GYSDFDSIDRELDARPPAFQTFQPSLPPRQSTFLPQETDQETAYAHPRPPSPDGDSVPPTVILPAPEPPRHDVFWSQLYKICVFAMFATFILVWFHTSSPNSKKPLGDTIYSALTSSINLLLWDTVITVIVAMLWLALLREYVRVLVFLMLVSVPVILFSFSLYPFISSYKGAWHGSSVQDKVMRWFSFVPAIIACVWVYSVYKGRHSLGKAIGILEFACRIVTASPSLTLLGFVTLGVVVCFTWIWMGMFTRLFLSGHMSKLQTFIIDLNTWWLGFFFVMVYLWTLGIIAGVQRATTAATVSQWYFHRLSVPAPSSTTVVRASFMHATGPMLGTICLSTFLSLLIRLPLIILPRRIASIVTLCAFSMVPTSLAALTNPLTLTYAAIHSQSLSISARGLSQLHFVSNTSPTTTL
;
A
#
# COMPACT_ATOMS: atom_id res chain seq x y z
N GLY A 1 -62.15 36.13 -11.85
CA GLY A 1 -61.46 36.84 -10.74
C GLY A 1 -61.71 36.05 -9.48
N TYR A 2 -60.67 35.89 -8.66
CA TYR A 2 -60.63 35.18 -7.37
C TYR A 2 -60.72 33.65 -7.37
N SER A 3 -60.01 33.07 -6.39
CA SER A 3 -60.05 31.70 -5.83
C SER A 3 -59.28 30.58 -6.54
N ASP A 4 -57.94 30.55 -6.44
CA ASP A 4 -57.19 29.27 -6.51
C ASP A 4 -55.81 29.29 -5.82
N PHE A 5 -55.59 30.23 -4.90
CA PHE A 5 -54.35 30.28 -4.10
C PHE A 5 -54.49 29.64 -2.70
N ASP A 6 -55.67 29.12 -2.36
CA ASP A 6 -56.02 28.70 -0.99
C ASP A 6 -55.90 27.17 -0.77
N SER A 7 -55.47 26.42 -1.79
CA SER A 7 -55.38 24.94 -1.74
C SER A 7 -53.96 24.40 -1.55
N ILE A 8 -52.92 25.21 -1.79
CA ILE A 8 -51.52 24.78 -1.66
C ILE A 8 -51.00 24.96 -0.23
N ASP A 9 -51.54 25.93 0.51
CA ASP A 9 -51.13 26.19 1.90
C ASP A 9 -51.69 25.17 2.91
N ARG A 10 -52.70 24.37 2.53
CA ARG A 10 -53.29 23.35 3.44
C ARG A 10 -52.56 22.01 3.45
N GLU A 11 -51.65 21.74 2.52
CA GLU A 11 -50.94 20.45 2.49
C GLU A 11 -49.55 20.50 3.19
N LEU A 12 -49.11 21.69 3.62
CA LEU A 12 -47.89 21.88 4.41
C LEU A 12 -48.09 21.67 5.92
N ASP A 13 -49.32 21.64 6.42
CA ASP A 13 -49.64 21.50 7.86
C ASP A 13 -49.79 20.04 8.36
N ALA A 14 -49.56 19.04 7.50
CA ALA A 14 -49.69 17.62 7.86
C ALA A 14 -48.36 16.90 8.20
N ARG A 15 -47.34 17.63 8.68
CA ARG A 15 -46.10 17.01 9.18
C ARG A 15 -45.90 17.33 10.67
N PRO A 16 -45.75 16.33 11.56
CA PRO A 16 -45.50 16.61 12.97
C PRO A 16 -44.11 17.24 13.18
N PRO A 17 -43.97 18.16 14.15
CA PRO A 17 -42.71 18.87 14.39
C PRO A 17 -41.63 17.92 14.95
N ALA A 18 -40.39 18.07 14.45
CA ALA A 18 -39.25 17.22 14.82
C ALA A 18 -38.55 17.60 16.15
N PHE A 19 -39.01 18.65 16.83
CA PHE A 19 -38.42 19.09 18.10
C PHE A 19 -39.53 19.56 19.04
N GLN A 20 -39.63 18.94 20.21
CA GLN A 20 -40.45 19.44 21.31
C GLN A 20 -39.77 20.68 21.90
N THR A 21 -40.26 21.86 21.53
CA THR A 21 -39.90 23.12 22.19
C THR A 21 -40.64 23.17 23.52
N PHE A 22 -39.92 23.03 24.63
CA PHE A 22 -40.49 23.22 25.96
C PHE A 22 -40.91 24.68 26.13
N GLN A 23 -42.22 24.92 26.30
CA GLN A 23 -42.75 26.21 26.76
C GLN A 23 -42.34 26.45 28.23
N PRO A 24 -41.99 27.70 28.61
CA PRO A 24 -41.85 28.05 30.01
C PRO A 24 -43.24 28.12 30.65
N SER A 25 -43.60 27.09 31.42
CA SER A 25 -44.82 27.06 32.21
C SER A 25 -44.73 28.01 33.41
N LEU A 26 -45.80 28.79 33.65
CA LEU A 26 -46.04 29.52 34.90
C LEU A 26 -45.86 28.61 36.14
N PRO A 27 -45.44 29.17 37.29
CA PRO A 27 -45.17 28.39 38.49
C PRO A 27 -46.44 27.72 39.02
N PRO A 28 -46.46 26.39 39.23
CA PRO A 28 -47.54 25.73 39.91
C PRO A 28 -47.49 26.06 41.41
N ARG A 29 -48.67 26.38 41.95
CA ARG A 29 -48.97 26.52 43.37
C ARG A 29 -48.41 25.34 44.17
N GLN A 30 -47.86 25.70 45.34
CA GLN A 30 -47.44 24.83 46.43
C GLN A 30 -48.32 23.57 46.58
N SER A 31 -47.75 22.43 46.21
CA SER A 31 -48.13 21.14 46.76
C SER A 31 -46.96 20.65 47.61
N THR A 32 -47.11 20.89 48.89
CA THR A 32 -46.42 20.29 50.03
C THR A 32 -46.16 18.79 49.80
N PHE A 33 -45.01 18.28 50.22
CA PHE A 33 -44.45 16.92 50.04
C PHE A 33 -43.40 16.75 48.93
N LEU A 34 -42.31 17.50 49.07
CA LEU A 34 -40.97 17.01 48.70
C LEU A 34 -40.17 16.83 50.00
N PRO A 35 -39.45 15.72 50.19
CA PRO A 35 -38.56 15.55 51.33
C PRO A 35 -37.51 16.68 51.33
N GLN A 36 -37.38 17.35 52.46
CA GLN A 36 -36.47 18.47 52.71
C GLN A 36 -34.99 18.03 52.79
N GLU A 37 -34.59 17.08 51.95
CA GLU A 37 -33.21 16.58 51.80
C GLU A 37 -32.60 17.00 50.47
N THR A 38 -33.38 17.61 49.58
CA THR A 38 -32.95 17.96 48.20
C THR A 38 -32.61 19.44 48.03
N ASP A 39 -32.80 20.26 49.06
CA ASP A 39 -32.46 21.68 49.02
C ASP A 39 -30.96 21.88 49.17
N GLN A 40 -30.39 22.64 48.25
CA GLN A 40 -28.96 22.91 48.13
C GLN A 40 -28.40 23.61 49.39
N GLU A 41 -29.23 24.35 50.14
CA GLU A 41 -28.86 24.96 51.42
C GLU A 41 -28.70 23.95 52.57
N THR A 42 -29.49 22.87 52.59
CA THR A 42 -29.42 21.82 53.63
C THR A 42 -28.14 20.98 53.48
N ALA A 43 -27.66 20.81 52.24
CA ALA A 43 -26.41 20.11 51.92
C ALA A 43 -25.15 20.85 52.43
N TYR A 44 -25.22 22.18 52.56
CA TYR A 44 -24.14 22.97 53.17
C TYR A 44 -24.20 22.99 54.71
N ALA A 45 -25.41 22.89 55.29
CA ALA A 45 -25.60 22.88 56.73
C ALA A 45 -25.25 21.52 57.39
N HIS A 46 -25.42 20.42 56.65
CA HIS A 46 -25.08 19.07 57.11
C HIS A 46 -24.13 18.37 56.12
N PRO A 47 -22.80 18.60 56.23
CA PRO A 47 -21.85 17.84 55.44
C PRO A 47 -21.97 16.36 55.79
N ARG A 48 -22.22 15.51 54.78
CA ARG A 48 -22.27 14.06 54.97
C ARG A 48 -20.95 13.59 55.58
N PRO A 49 -20.97 12.76 56.64
CA PRO A 49 -19.76 12.09 57.09
C PRO A 49 -19.18 11.27 55.93
N PRO A 50 -17.84 11.19 55.80
CA PRO A 50 -17.21 10.46 54.73
C PRO A 50 -17.74 9.02 54.73
N SER A 51 -18.38 8.64 53.62
CA SER A 51 -18.79 7.26 53.40
C SER A 51 -17.55 6.36 53.50
N PRO A 52 -17.61 5.21 54.21
CA PRO A 52 -16.49 4.28 54.29
C PRO A 52 -16.08 3.69 52.94
N ASP A 53 -16.90 3.87 51.90
CA ASP A 53 -16.67 3.38 50.53
C ASP A 53 -15.76 4.32 49.72
N GLY A 54 -14.72 4.85 50.36
CA GLY A 54 -13.61 5.50 49.68
C GLY A 54 -12.72 4.45 49.02
N ASP A 55 -12.91 4.25 47.71
CA ASP A 55 -11.91 3.75 46.75
C ASP A 55 -10.99 2.60 47.21
N SER A 56 -11.52 1.58 47.89
CA SER A 56 -10.90 0.26 47.84
C SER A 56 -11.40 -0.43 46.57
N VAL A 57 -10.86 -0.04 45.42
CA VAL A 57 -10.86 -0.94 44.25
C VAL A 57 -10.23 -2.24 44.78
N PRO A 58 -10.98 -3.36 44.88
CA PRO A 58 -10.38 -4.63 45.29
C PRO A 58 -9.17 -4.84 44.37
N PRO A 59 -7.99 -5.23 44.88
CA PRO A 59 -6.79 -5.39 44.06
C PRO A 59 -7.22 -6.15 42.83
N THR A 60 -7.29 -5.41 41.73
CA THR A 60 -7.93 -5.89 40.52
C THR A 60 -7.14 -7.14 40.22
N VAL A 61 -7.80 -8.29 40.15
CA VAL A 61 -7.17 -9.47 39.57
C VAL A 61 -6.57 -8.93 38.29
N ILE A 62 -5.23 -8.88 38.23
CA ILE A 62 -4.51 -8.47 37.02
C ILE A 62 -4.78 -9.64 36.09
N LEU A 63 -5.99 -9.67 35.52
CA LEU A 63 -6.31 -10.47 34.38
C LEU A 63 -5.23 -10.07 33.38
N PRO A 64 -4.45 -11.03 32.85
CA PRO A 64 -3.50 -10.72 31.81
C PRO A 64 -4.21 -9.84 30.79
N ALA A 65 -3.66 -8.66 30.51
CA ALA A 65 -4.25 -7.73 29.55
C ALA A 65 -4.67 -8.56 28.32
N PRO A 66 -5.95 -8.56 27.93
CA PRO A 66 -6.43 -9.45 26.87
C PRO A 66 -5.50 -9.32 25.67
N GLU A 67 -4.82 -10.41 25.29
CA GLU A 67 -3.93 -10.36 24.13
C GLU A 67 -4.77 -9.90 22.93
N PRO A 68 -4.32 -8.86 22.19
CA PRO A 68 -5.06 -8.40 21.04
C PRO A 68 -5.25 -9.59 20.06
N PRO A 69 -6.47 -9.78 19.53
CA PRO A 69 -6.78 -10.94 18.70
C PRO A 69 -5.80 -11.01 17.53
N ARG A 70 -5.06 -12.12 17.44
CA ARG A 70 -4.14 -12.35 16.32
C ARG A 70 -4.91 -12.94 15.15
N HIS A 71 -4.86 -12.28 14.00
CA HIS A 71 -5.58 -12.71 12.82
C HIS A 71 -4.67 -13.51 11.88
N ASP A 72 -5.20 -14.61 11.33
CA ASP A 72 -4.55 -15.43 10.29
C ASP A 72 -3.14 -15.94 10.67
N VAL A 73 -2.96 -16.36 11.94
CA VAL A 73 -1.65 -16.70 12.54
C VAL A 73 -0.86 -17.73 11.73
N PHE A 74 -1.54 -18.71 11.13
CA PHE A 74 -0.92 -19.74 10.28
C PHE A 74 0.03 -19.14 9.23
N TRP A 75 -0.39 -18.09 8.54
CA TRP A 75 0.39 -17.48 7.46
C TRP A 75 1.63 -16.75 7.96
N SER A 76 1.56 -16.17 9.16
CA SER A 76 2.73 -15.56 9.79
C SER A 76 3.77 -16.61 10.18
N GLN A 77 3.34 -17.78 10.64
CA GLN A 77 4.25 -18.87 11.01
C GLN A 77 4.85 -19.54 9.78
N LEU A 78 4.03 -19.76 8.73
CA LEU A 78 4.51 -20.27 7.45
C LEU A 78 5.63 -19.39 6.88
N TYR A 79 5.42 -18.07 6.86
CA TYR A 79 6.44 -17.14 6.41
C TYR A 79 7.75 -17.25 7.21
N LYS A 80 7.66 -17.28 8.54
CA LYS A 80 8.86 -17.42 9.40
C LYS A 80 9.61 -18.73 9.12
N ILE A 81 8.89 -19.83 8.92
CA ILE A 81 9.48 -21.13 8.55
C ILE A 81 10.18 -21.03 7.20
N CYS A 82 9.57 -20.40 6.20
CA CYS A 82 10.18 -20.21 4.87
C CYS A 82 11.45 -19.35 4.94
N VAL A 83 11.45 -18.26 5.71
CA VAL A 83 12.63 -17.41 5.90
C VAL A 83 13.74 -18.18 6.62
N PHE A 84 13.40 -18.92 7.69
CA PHE A 84 14.36 -19.75 8.40
C PHE A 84 14.95 -20.84 7.49
N ALA A 85 14.13 -21.49 6.68
CA ALA A 85 14.58 -22.48 5.70
C ALA A 85 15.49 -21.86 4.63
N MET A 86 15.22 -20.63 4.17
CA MET A 86 16.10 -19.92 3.23
C MET A 86 17.49 -19.64 3.84
N PHE A 87 17.56 -19.20 5.09
CA PHE A 87 18.84 -19.01 5.77
C PHE A 87 19.55 -20.33 6.07
N ALA A 88 18.84 -21.36 6.52
CA ALA A 88 19.40 -22.68 6.78
C ALA A 88 19.98 -23.33 5.51
N THR A 89 19.24 -23.28 4.40
CA THR A 89 19.71 -23.77 3.10
C THR A 89 20.91 -22.99 2.59
N PHE A 90 20.93 -21.66 2.76
CA PHE A 90 22.12 -20.87 2.45
C PHE A 90 23.34 -21.29 3.28
N ILE A 91 23.20 -21.54 4.58
CA ILE A 91 24.30 -22.00 5.44
C ILE A 91 24.83 -23.36 4.93
N LEU A 92 23.95 -24.28 4.55
CA LEU A 92 24.36 -25.56 3.95
C LEU A 92 25.11 -25.36 2.63
N VAL A 93 24.56 -24.54 1.72
CA VAL A 93 25.22 -24.21 0.45
C VAL A 93 26.58 -23.57 0.70
N TRP A 94 26.67 -22.66 1.68
CA TRP A 94 27.92 -22.01 2.06
C TRP A 94 28.99 -23.01 2.49
N PHE A 95 28.63 -24.02 3.28
CA PHE A 95 29.58 -25.06 3.71
C PHE A 95 29.97 -26.02 2.57
N HIS A 96 29.05 -26.33 1.66
CA HIS A 96 29.33 -27.24 0.53
C HIS A 96 30.04 -26.57 -0.65
N THR A 97 30.09 -25.24 -0.68
CA THR A 97 30.54 -24.48 -1.85
C THR A 97 31.90 -23.83 -1.62
N SER A 98 32.85 -24.11 -2.52
CA SER A 98 34.15 -23.44 -2.56
C SER A 98 34.14 -22.24 -3.50
N SER A 99 34.69 -21.09 -3.07
CA SER A 99 34.85 -19.92 -3.94
C SER A 99 35.87 -20.21 -5.06
N PRO A 100 35.59 -19.83 -6.31
CA PRO A 100 36.50 -20.06 -7.43
C PRO A 100 37.82 -19.32 -7.22
N ASN A 101 38.92 -20.06 -7.29
CA ASN A 101 40.27 -19.51 -7.24
C ASN A 101 40.75 -19.20 -8.68
N SER A 102 41.62 -18.22 -8.86
CA SER A 102 42.20 -17.80 -10.16
C SER A 102 42.81 -18.96 -10.97
N LYS A 103 43.13 -20.08 -10.31
CA LYS A 103 43.64 -21.33 -10.92
C LYS A 103 42.56 -22.24 -11.54
N LYS A 104 41.27 -22.00 -11.28
CA LYS A 104 40.12 -22.72 -11.86
C LYS A 104 39.05 -21.71 -12.27
N PRO A 105 39.19 -21.05 -13.43
CA PRO A 105 38.15 -20.13 -13.90
C PRO A 105 36.86 -20.93 -14.16
N LEU A 106 35.79 -20.55 -13.46
CA LEU A 106 34.45 -20.88 -13.92
C LEU A 106 34.27 -20.12 -15.24
N GLY A 107 33.83 -20.80 -16.30
CA GLY A 107 33.51 -20.14 -17.57
C GLY A 107 32.35 -19.15 -17.43
N ASP A 108 31.73 -18.79 -18.56
CA ASP A 108 30.58 -17.90 -18.56
C ASP A 108 29.39 -18.58 -17.84
N THR A 109 29.14 -18.16 -16.60
CA THR A 109 28.16 -18.74 -15.68
C THR A 109 27.37 -17.61 -15.05
N ILE A 110 26.13 -17.92 -14.62
CA ILE A 110 25.24 -16.95 -13.95
C ILE A 110 25.95 -16.27 -12.78
N TYR A 111 26.77 -17.00 -12.03
CA TYR A 111 27.57 -16.45 -10.94
C TYR A 111 28.59 -15.39 -11.39
N SER A 112 29.33 -15.67 -12.47
CA SER A 112 30.33 -14.74 -13.02
C SER A 112 29.67 -13.46 -13.54
N ALA A 113 28.53 -13.61 -14.25
CA ALA A 113 27.75 -12.48 -14.75
C ALA A 113 27.22 -11.59 -13.62
N LEU A 114 26.60 -12.17 -12.57
CA LEU A 114 26.13 -11.40 -11.42
C LEU A 114 27.27 -10.74 -10.66
N THR A 115 28.35 -11.47 -10.38
CA THR A 115 29.50 -10.96 -9.61
C THR A 115 30.22 -9.83 -10.33
N SER A 116 30.42 -9.97 -11.65
CA SER A 116 31.01 -8.91 -12.49
C SER A 116 30.15 -7.64 -12.49
N SER A 117 28.82 -7.80 -12.41
CA SER A 117 27.86 -6.69 -12.43
C SER A 117 27.64 -6.02 -11.06
N ILE A 118 28.21 -6.54 -9.97
CA ILE A 118 28.00 -6.01 -8.61
C ILE A 118 28.36 -4.53 -8.52
N ASN A 119 29.49 -4.12 -9.10
CA ASN A 119 29.92 -2.72 -9.02
C ASN A 119 28.96 -1.77 -9.74
N LEU A 120 28.44 -2.17 -10.91
CA LEU A 120 27.46 -1.38 -11.65
C LEU A 120 26.14 -1.30 -10.89
N LEU A 121 25.66 -2.42 -10.34
CA LEU A 121 24.45 -2.48 -9.53
C LEU A 121 24.58 -1.63 -8.24
N LEU A 122 25.76 -1.61 -7.62
CA LEU A 122 26.01 -0.80 -6.43
C LEU A 122 25.84 0.68 -6.73
N TRP A 123 26.52 1.19 -7.76
CA TRP A 123 26.36 2.59 -8.16
C TRP A 123 24.93 2.93 -8.56
N ASP A 124 24.26 2.06 -9.31
CA ASP A 124 22.87 2.25 -9.70
C ASP A 124 21.92 2.31 -8.51
N THR A 125 22.12 1.47 -7.49
CA THR A 125 21.32 1.52 -6.25
C THR A 125 21.53 2.82 -5.48
N VAL A 126 22.76 3.31 -5.37
CA VAL A 126 23.06 4.58 -4.69
C VAL A 126 22.42 5.76 -5.42
N ILE A 127 22.59 5.83 -6.75
CA ILE A 127 22.01 6.89 -7.58
C ILE A 127 20.48 6.86 -7.49
N THR A 128 19.87 5.67 -7.60
CA THR A 128 18.42 5.51 -7.53
C THR A 128 17.87 5.92 -6.17
N VAL A 129 18.56 5.60 -5.07
CA VAL A 129 18.16 6.05 -3.72
C VAL A 129 18.22 7.58 -3.62
N ILE A 130 19.27 8.23 -4.12
CA ILE A 130 19.38 9.70 -4.14
C ILE A 130 18.24 10.32 -4.97
N VAL A 131 17.98 9.78 -6.16
CA VAL A 131 16.90 10.25 -7.03
C VAL A 131 15.54 10.06 -6.36
N ALA A 132 15.29 8.93 -5.70
CA ALA A 132 14.06 8.68 -4.98
C ALA A 132 13.85 9.63 -3.79
N MET A 133 14.92 9.95 -3.05
CA MET A 133 14.87 10.93 -1.96
C MET A 133 14.57 12.34 -2.48
N LEU A 134 15.26 12.76 -3.54
CA LEU A 134 15.02 14.04 -4.21
C LEU A 134 13.57 14.13 -4.70
N TRP A 135 13.08 13.06 -5.30
CA TRP A 135 11.71 12.97 -5.79
C TRP A 135 10.67 13.13 -4.66
N LEU A 136 10.88 12.46 -3.54
CA LEU A 136 10.02 12.58 -2.37
C LEU A 136 10.03 14.00 -1.80
N ALA A 137 11.20 14.65 -1.74
CA ALA A 137 11.34 16.03 -1.30
C ALA A 137 10.56 16.99 -2.22
N LEU A 138 10.70 16.85 -3.53
CA LEU A 138 9.97 17.66 -4.52
C LEU A 138 8.45 17.44 -4.44
N LEU A 139 8.01 16.19 -4.26
CA LEU A 139 6.59 15.87 -4.10
C LEU A 139 6.02 16.51 -2.83
N ARG A 140 6.78 16.53 -1.75
CA ARG A 140 6.35 17.09 -0.46
C ARG A 140 6.17 18.61 -0.52
N GLU A 141 7.08 19.32 -1.17
CA GLU A 141 7.11 20.79 -1.17
C GLU A 141 6.36 21.40 -2.36
N TYR A 142 6.41 20.77 -3.53
CA TYR A 142 5.91 21.31 -4.79
C TYR A 142 4.96 20.36 -5.53
N VAL A 143 4.10 19.64 -4.78
CA VAL A 143 3.20 18.61 -5.35
C VAL A 143 2.44 19.06 -6.60
N ARG A 144 1.87 20.28 -6.57
CA ARG A 144 1.06 20.81 -7.68
C ARG A 144 1.92 21.08 -8.91
N VAL A 145 3.05 21.75 -8.71
CA VAL A 145 3.98 22.08 -9.79
C VAL A 145 4.53 20.81 -10.40
N LEU A 146 4.89 19.81 -9.58
CA LEU A 146 5.40 18.52 -10.02
C LEU A 146 4.38 17.76 -10.88
N VAL A 147 3.12 17.68 -10.43
CA VAL A 147 2.06 17.01 -11.21
C VAL A 147 1.81 17.74 -12.54
N PHE A 148 1.73 19.08 -12.55
CA PHE A 148 1.59 19.83 -13.80
C PHE A 148 2.80 19.64 -14.72
N LEU A 149 4.01 19.65 -14.16
CA LEU A 149 5.24 19.40 -14.91
C LEU A 149 5.18 18.02 -15.56
N MET A 150 4.73 16.97 -14.88
CA MET A 150 4.54 15.65 -15.50
C MET A 150 3.50 15.66 -16.62
N LEU A 151 2.34 16.27 -16.37
CA LEU A 151 1.24 16.31 -17.34
C LEU A 151 1.66 16.98 -18.64
N VAL A 152 2.54 17.98 -18.57
CA VAL A 152 3.11 18.69 -19.72
C VAL A 152 4.34 17.99 -20.29
N SER A 153 5.22 17.44 -19.45
CA SER A 153 6.49 16.84 -19.90
C SER A 153 6.26 15.59 -20.75
N VAL A 154 5.31 14.73 -20.38
CA VAL A 154 5.01 13.50 -21.13
C VAL A 154 4.67 13.76 -22.60
N PRO A 155 3.70 14.63 -22.95
CA PRO A 155 3.41 14.92 -24.36
C PRO A 155 4.54 15.66 -25.07
N VAL A 156 5.30 16.54 -24.38
CA VAL A 156 6.46 17.25 -24.97
C VAL A 156 7.55 16.25 -25.38
N ILE A 157 7.87 15.29 -24.50
CA ILE A 157 8.87 14.25 -24.77
C ILE A 157 8.39 13.32 -25.88
N LEU A 158 7.13 12.88 -25.85
CA LEU A 158 6.56 12.03 -26.90
C LEU A 158 6.52 12.74 -28.26
N PHE A 159 6.18 14.02 -28.29
CA PHE A 159 6.20 14.81 -29.51
C PHE A 159 7.63 15.00 -30.04
N SER A 160 8.59 15.22 -29.13
CA SER A 160 10.03 15.27 -29.49
C SER A 160 10.51 13.94 -30.07
N PHE A 161 10.11 12.81 -29.48
CA PHE A 161 10.42 11.46 -29.98
C PHE A 161 9.68 11.10 -31.27
N SER A 162 8.58 11.79 -31.61
CA SER A 162 7.95 11.68 -32.92
C SER A 162 8.71 12.50 -33.97
N LEU A 163 9.01 13.75 -33.64
CA LEU A 163 9.58 14.72 -34.56
C LEU A 163 11.03 14.38 -34.94
N TYR A 164 11.84 13.88 -33.98
CA TYR A 164 13.24 13.53 -34.25
C TYR A 164 13.39 12.42 -35.31
N PRO A 165 12.79 11.22 -35.19
CA PRO A 165 12.87 10.19 -36.23
C PRO A 165 12.20 10.62 -37.53
N PHE A 166 11.13 11.41 -37.47
CA PHE A 166 10.45 11.91 -38.66
C PHE A 166 11.36 12.81 -39.51
N ILE A 167 12.04 13.78 -38.89
CA ILE A 167 12.99 14.66 -39.58
C ILE A 167 14.24 13.89 -40.00
N SER A 168 14.76 13.02 -39.13
CA SER A 168 15.96 12.23 -39.42
C SER A 168 15.78 11.28 -40.62
N SER A 169 14.56 10.77 -40.85
CA SER A 169 14.21 9.94 -42.00
C SER A 169 14.54 10.59 -43.36
N TYR A 170 14.52 11.92 -43.45
CA TYR A 170 14.81 12.64 -44.70
C TYR A 170 16.26 13.11 -44.86
N LYS A 171 17.08 13.02 -43.79
CA LYS A 171 18.45 13.55 -43.77
C LYS A 171 19.55 12.51 -44.04
N GLY A 172 19.21 11.22 -44.16
CA GLY A 172 20.17 10.13 -44.37
C GLY A 172 20.85 10.17 -45.74
N ALA A 173 21.98 9.45 -45.88
CA ALA A 173 22.76 9.35 -47.13
C ALA A 173 21.92 8.87 -48.34
N TRP A 174 20.88 8.08 -48.08
CA TRP A 174 19.94 7.54 -49.07
C TRP A 174 18.73 8.44 -49.33
N HIS A 175 18.75 9.68 -48.81
CA HIS A 175 17.71 10.70 -48.97
C HIS A 175 16.27 10.19 -48.71
N GLY A 176 16.11 9.27 -47.75
CA GLY A 176 14.81 8.72 -47.34
C GLY A 176 14.29 7.54 -48.16
N SER A 177 15.13 6.93 -49.02
CA SER A 177 14.73 5.77 -49.83
C SER A 177 14.98 4.41 -49.14
N SER A 178 15.76 4.38 -48.05
CA SER A 178 16.07 3.15 -47.31
C SER A 178 14.84 2.58 -46.60
N VAL A 179 14.81 1.26 -46.41
CA VAL A 179 13.77 0.57 -45.63
C VAL A 179 13.74 1.10 -44.19
N GLN A 180 14.90 1.38 -43.61
CA GLN A 180 15.02 1.98 -42.27
C GLN A 180 14.33 3.35 -42.21
N ASP A 181 14.53 4.20 -43.20
CA ASP A 181 13.94 5.55 -43.25
C ASP A 181 12.41 5.50 -43.38
N LYS A 182 11.89 4.55 -44.18
CA LYS A 182 10.44 4.30 -44.30
C LYS A 182 9.84 3.83 -42.98
N VAL A 183 10.50 2.89 -42.29
CA VAL A 183 10.07 2.39 -40.98
C VAL A 183 10.10 3.51 -39.95
N MET A 184 11.18 4.31 -39.87
CA MET A 184 11.27 5.45 -38.95
C MET A 184 10.13 6.45 -39.15
N ARG A 185 9.74 6.73 -40.41
CA ARG A 185 8.63 7.63 -40.72
C ARG A 185 7.29 7.09 -40.23
N TRP A 186 6.97 5.84 -40.55
CA TRP A 186 5.72 5.23 -40.11
C TRP A 186 5.65 5.06 -38.59
N PHE A 187 6.76 4.66 -37.95
CA PHE A 187 6.81 4.51 -36.50
C PHE A 187 6.79 5.85 -35.76
N SER A 188 7.24 6.94 -36.38
CA SER A 188 7.19 8.26 -35.75
C SER A 188 5.77 8.75 -35.45
N PHE A 189 4.75 8.25 -36.17
CA PHE A 189 3.35 8.54 -35.88
C PHE A 189 2.84 7.89 -34.60
N VAL A 190 3.43 6.76 -34.17
CA VAL A 190 3.00 6.05 -32.95
C VAL A 190 3.12 6.94 -31.70
N PRO A 191 4.29 7.51 -31.36
CA PRO A 191 4.40 8.41 -30.21
C PRO A 191 3.57 9.70 -30.38
N ALA A 192 3.34 10.19 -31.60
CA ALA A 192 2.44 11.32 -31.84
C ALA A 192 0.98 11.00 -31.50
N ILE A 193 0.48 9.84 -31.95
CA ILE A 193 -0.88 9.37 -31.62
C ILE A 193 -1.00 9.17 -30.10
N ILE A 194 -0.01 8.57 -29.46
CA ILE A 194 0.01 8.40 -27.99
C ILE A 194 0.00 9.77 -27.29
N ALA A 195 0.73 10.76 -27.78
CA ALA A 195 0.71 12.12 -27.24
C ALA A 195 -0.69 12.76 -27.37
N CYS A 196 -1.34 12.62 -28.53
CA CYS A 196 -2.72 13.11 -28.73
C CYS A 196 -3.71 12.42 -27.80
N VAL A 197 -3.62 11.09 -27.66
CA VAL A 197 -4.45 10.30 -26.74
C VAL A 197 -4.20 10.71 -25.29
N TRP A 198 -2.95 10.98 -24.92
CA TRP A 198 -2.60 11.47 -23.59
C TRP A 198 -3.26 12.82 -23.31
N VAL A 199 -3.11 13.81 -24.21
CA VAL A 199 -3.72 15.14 -24.07
C VAL A 199 -5.25 15.04 -24.00
N TYR A 200 -5.85 14.23 -24.85
CA TYR A 200 -7.29 13.96 -24.81
C TYR A 200 -7.73 13.32 -23.49
N SER A 201 -6.96 12.36 -22.97
CA SER A 201 -7.24 11.69 -21.70
C SER A 201 -7.12 12.66 -20.53
N VAL A 202 -6.13 13.55 -20.54
CA VAL A 202 -5.97 14.62 -19.55
C VAL A 202 -7.13 15.61 -19.62
N TYR A 203 -7.54 16.00 -20.83
CA TYR A 203 -8.67 16.92 -21.02
C TYR A 203 -9.98 16.31 -20.51
N LYS A 204 -10.31 15.09 -20.91
CA LYS A 204 -11.50 14.35 -20.44
C LYS A 204 -11.44 14.08 -18.93
N GLY A 205 -10.25 13.78 -18.42
CA GLY A 205 -9.99 13.45 -17.01
C GLY A 205 -9.81 14.64 -16.07
N ARG A 206 -9.89 15.89 -16.55
CA ARG A 206 -9.54 17.11 -15.80
C ARG A 206 -10.15 17.20 -14.39
N HIS A 207 -11.42 16.83 -14.23
CA HIS A 207 -12.09 16.86 -12.92
C HIS A 207 -11.60 15.76 -11.98
N SER A 208 -11.35 14.56 -12.51
CA SER A 208 -10.77 13.46 -11.76
C SER A 208 -9.32 13.79 -11.35
N LEU A 209 -8.55 14.38 -12.26
CA LEU A 209 -7.18 14.87 -11.99
C LEU A 209 -7.18 15.94 -10.89
N GLY A 210 -8.09 16.91 -10.93
CA GLY A 210 -8.23 17.91 -9.87
C GLY A 210 -8.53 17.28 -8.50
N LYS A 211 -9.43 16.29 -8.44
CA LYS A 211 -9.70 15.53 -7.21
C LYS A 211 -8.46 14.73 -6.75
N ALA A 212 -7.77 14.07 -7.67
CA ALA A 212 -6.56 13.30 -7.37
C ALA A 212 -5.43 14.20 -6.83
N ILE A 213 -5.23 15.38 -7.41
CA ILE A 213 -4.28 16.39 -6.91
C ILE A 213 -4.67 16.83 -5.50
N GLY A 214 -5.97 17.05 -5.24
CA GLY A 214 -6.46 17.39 -3.90
C GLY A 214 -6.22 16.30 -2.86
N ILE A 215 -6.43 15.03 -3.22
CA ILE A 215 -6.12 13.88 -2.36
C ILE A 215 -4.61 13.80 -2.10
N LEU A 216 -3.78 14.01 -3.12
CA LEU A 216 -2.33 13.99 -2.99
C LEU A 216 -1.81 15.14 -2.11
N GLU A 217 -2.38 16.34 -2.26
CA GLU A 217 -2.09 17.50 -1.40
C GLU A 217 -2.47 17.21 0.05
N PHE A 218 -3.64 16.61 0.28
CA PHE A 218 -4.07 16.17 1.60
C PHE A 218 -3.14 15.10 2.19
N ALA A 219 -2.71 14.12 1.40
CA ALA A 219 -1.75 13.11 1.83
C ALA A 219 -0.40 13.75 2.21
N CYS A 220 0.11 14.70 1.43
CA CYS A 220 1.34 15.43 1.76
C CYS A 220 1.20 16.22 3.06
N ARG A 221 0.04 16.87 3.29
CA ARG A 221 -0.25 17.56 4.56
C ARG A 221 -0.20 16.61 5.76
N ILE A 222 -0.75 15.40 5.65
CA ILE A 222 -0.68 14.40 6.73
C ILE A 222 0.77 13.97 6.98
N VAL A 223 1.53 13.69 5.92
CA VAL A 223 2.95 13.32 6.02
C VAL A 223 3.77 14.43 6.71
N THR A 224 3.49 15.70 6.40
CA THR A 224 4.14 16.84 7.06
C THR A 224 3.74 17.01 8.52
N ALA A 225 2.50 16.67 8.88
CA ALA A 225 2.00 16.75 10.26
C ALA A 225 2.57 15.63 11.16
N SER A 226 3.07 14.54 10.57
CA SER A 226 3.61 13.38 11.28
C SER A 226 5.04 13.06 10.82
N PRO A 227 6.08 13.73 11.35
CA PRO A 227 7.47 13.50 10.96
C PRO A 227 7.93 12.05 11.15
N SER A 228 7.41 11.36 12.17
CA SER A 228 7.66 9.94 12.44
C SER A 228 7.25 9.02 11.30
N LEU A 229 6.22 9.38 10.52
CA LEU A 229 5.77 8.62 9.36
C LEU A 229 6.76 8.73 8.19
N THR A 230 7.40 9.90 8.05
CA THR A 230 8.47 10.10 7.05
C THR A 230 9.70 9.27 7.41
N LEU A 231 10.08 9.26 8.70
CA LEU A 231 11.18 8.42 9.19
C LEU A 231 10.91 6.93 8.93
N LEU A 232 9.68 6.46 9.15
CA LEU A 232 9.30 5.08 8.83
C LEU A 232 9.54 4.74 7.35
N GLY A 233 9.23 5.67 6.43
CA GLY A 233 9.50 5.48 4.99
C GLY A 233 10.99 5.35 4.66
N PHE A 234 11.85 6.14 5.31
CA PHE A 234 13.31 6.00 5.15
C PHE A 234 13.82 4.69 5.73
N VAL A 235 13.30 4.28 6.89
CA VAL A 235 13.66 3.01 7.52
C VAL A 235 13.23 1.84 6.64
N THR A 236 12.01 1.85 6.07
CA THR A 236 11.56 0.77 5.19
C THR A 236 12.40 0.70 3.91
N LEU A 237 12.78 1.85 3.32
CA LEU A 237 13.70 1.90 2.19
C LEU A 237 15.05 1.25 2.54
N GLY A 238 15.64 1.62 3.68
CA GLY A 238 16.90 1.04 4.16
C GLY A 238 16.80 -0.47 4.38
N VAL A 239 15.70 -0.94 4.98
CA VAL A 239 15.46 -2.38 5.19
C VAL A 239 15.36 -3.13 3.86
N VAL A 240 14.64 -2.58 2.87
CA VAL A 240 14.55 -3.19 1.54
C VAL A 240 15.93 -3.28 0.88
N VAL A 241 16.69 -2.19 0.86
CA VAL A 241 18.04 -2.16 0.26
C VAL A 241 18.95 -3.18 0.94
N CYS A 242 19.03 -3.16 2.28
CA CYS A 242 19.86 -4.09 3.03
C CYS A 242 19.44 -5.54 2.79
N PHE A 243 18.14 -5.83 2.82
CA PHE A 243 17.62 -7.19 2.58
C PHE A 243 17.92 -7.66 1.15
N THR A 244 17.75 -6.80 0.14
CA THR A 244 18.06 -7.12 -1.26
C THR A 244 19.54 -7.43 -1.44
N TRP A 245 20.44 -6.69 -0.79
CA TRP A 245 21.88 -6.97 -0.86
C TRP A 245 22.27 -8.27 -0.15
N ILE A 246 21.74 -8.52 1.05
CA ILE A 246 21.92 -9.80 1.76
C ILE A 246 21.42 -10.96 0.89
N TRP A 247 20.20 -10.83 0.36
CA TRP A 247 19.61 -11.84 -0.51
C TRP A 247 20.42 -12.04 -1.79
N MET A 248 20.90 -10.98 -2.43
CA MET A 248 21.74 -11.07 -3.63
C MET A 248 23.04 -11.84 -3.36
N GLY A 249 23.67 -11.60 -2.22
CA GLY A 249 24.84 -12.37 -1.78
C GLY A 249 24.54 -13.85 -1.55
N MET A 250 23.37 -14.16 -0.98
CA MET A 250 22.94 -15.55 -0.80
C MET A 250 22.59 -16.22 -2.14
N PHE A 251 21.89 -15.50 -3.02
CA PHE A 251 21.39 -15.99 -4.30
C PHE A 251 22.50 -16.23 -5.32
N THR A 252 23.51 -15.37 -5.39
CA THR A 252 24.69 -15.58 -6.24
C THR A 252 25.42 -16.88 -5.88
N ARG A 253 25.60 -17.15 -4.58
CA ARG A 253 26.26 -18.36 -4.10
C ARG A 253 25.49 -19.65 -4.39
N LEU A 254 24.16 -19.57 -4.52
CA LEU A 254 23.34 -20.73 -4.88
C LEU A 254 23.75 -21.34 -6.23
N PHE A 255 24.19 -20.51 -7.18
CA PHE A 255 24.63 -20.97 -8.51
C PHE A 255 26.03 -21.57 -8.55
N LEU A 256 26.77 -21.62 -7.45
CA LEU A 256 28.03 -22.37 -7.38
C LEU A 256 27.82 -23.86 -7.07
N SER A 257 26.63 -24.25 -6.63
CA SER A 257 26.27 -25.64 -6.34
C SER A 257 25.92 -26.39 -7.63
N GLY A 258 26.93 -26.62 -8.47
CA GLY A 258 26.83 -27.37 -9.73
C GLY A 258 28.07 -28.22 -9.97
N HIS A 259 28.03 -29.08 -10.98
CA HIS A 259 29.11 -30.03 -11.28
C HIS A 259 29.84 -29.65 -12.57
N MET A 260 31.15 -29.94 -12.61
CA MET A 260 31.95 -29.78 -13.83
C MET A 260 31.72 -31.00 -14.73
N SER A 261 31.21 -30.76 -15.93
CA SER A 261 31.07 -31.79 -16.96
C SER A 261 32.44 -32.24 -17.49
N LYS A 262 32.49 -33.42 -18.13
CA LYS A 262 33.68 -33.96 -18.80
C LYS A 262 34.24 -33.02 -19.89
N LEU A 263 33.43 -32.07 -20.37
CA LEU A 263 33.78 -31.04 -21.36
C LEU A 263 34.22 -29.70 -20.74
N GLN A 264 34.54 -29.66 -19.43
CA GLN A 264 34.86 -28.45 -18.66
C GLN A 264 33.78 -27.35 -18.67
N THR A 265 32.54 -27.70 -19.00
CA THR A 265 31.38 -26.82 -18.84
C THR A 265 30.73 -27.05 -17.48
N PHE A 266 30.44 -25.97 -16.76
CA PHE A 266 29.78 -26.01 -15.47
C PHE A 266 28.27 -26.13 -15.66
N ILE A 267 27.68 -27.25 -15.22
CA ILE A 267 26.25 -27.54 -15.38
C ILE A 267 25.58 -27.43 -14.02
N ILE A 268 24.45 -26.71 -13.98
CA ILE A 268 23.63 -26.51 -12.78
C ILE A 268 22.65 -27.68 -12.67
N ASP A 269 22.58 -28.31 -11.49
CA ASP A 269 21.66 -29.41 -11.24
C ASP A 269 20.19 -28.93 -11.22
N LEU A 270 19.25 -29.80 -11.63
CA LEU A 270 17.81 -29.50 -11.60
C LEU A 270 17.29 -29.13 -10.20
N ASN A 271 17.90 -29.67 -9.14
CA ASN A 271 17.52 -29.32 -7.76
C ASN A 271 17.88 -27.87 -7.41
N THR A 272 18.98 -27.36 -7.96
CA THR A 272 19.42 -25.97 -7.80
C THR A 272 18.45 -24.99 -8.46
N TRP A 273 17.75 -25.39 -9.52
CA TRP A 273 16.68 -24.58 -10.13
C TRP A 273 15.46 -24.42 -9.22
N TRP A 274 15.00 -25.49 -8.56
CA TRP A 274 13.91 -25.42 -7.59
C TRP A 274 14.28 -24.59 -6.37
N LEU A 275 15.53 -24.72 -5.92
CA LEU A 275 16.06 -23.89 -4.84
C LEU A 275 16.11 -22.41 -5.25
N GLY A 276 16.54 -22.11 -6.48
CA GLY A 276 16.52 -20.77 -7.03
C GLY A 276 15.10 -20.18 -7.09
N PHE A 277 14.12 -20.96 -7.54
CA PHE A 277 12.71 -20.56 -7.54
C PHE A 277 12.20 -20.27 -6.12
N PHE A 278 12.53 -21.13 -5.15
CA PHE A 278 12.19 -20.93 -3.75
C PHE A 278 12.79 -19.62 -3.19
N PHE A 279 14.06 -19.34 -3.50
CA PHE A 279 14.72 -18.09 -3.08
C PHE A 279 14.05 -16.84 -3.67
N VAL A 280 13.69 -16.87 -4.96
CA VAL A 280 12.99 -15.76 -5.62
C VAL A 280 11.57 -15.60 -5.05
N MET A 281 10.86 -16.70 -4.82
CA MET A 281 9.53 -16.70 -4.20
C MET A 281 9.56 -16.05 -2.82
N VAL A 282 10.47 -16.48 -1.94
CA VAL A 282 10.62 -15.91 -0.59
C VAL A 282 11.04 -14.45 -0.65
N TYR A 283 11.92 -14.07 -1.57
CA TYR A 283 12.33 -12.67 -1.78
C TYR A 283 11.15 -11.77 -2.14
N LEU A 284 10.40 -12.14 -3.18
CA LEU A 284 9.22 -11.38 -3.63
C LEU A 284 8.15 -11.33 -2.54
N TRP A 285 7.97 -12.42 -1.80
CA TRP A 285 7.02 -12.44 -0.69
C TRP A 285 7.47 -11.52 0.46
N THR A 286 8.77 -11.49 0.78
CA THR A 286 9.35 -10.61 1.79
C THR A 286 9.18 -9.13 1.42
N LEU A 287 9.44 -8.76 0.15
CA LEU A 287 9.18 -7.41 -0.35
C LEU A 287 7.69 -7.05 -0.24
N GLY A 288 6.80 -7.99 -0.56
CA GLY A 288 5.36 -7.83 -0.38
C GLY A 288 4.98 -7.58 1.08
N ILE A 289 5.55 -8.34 2.02
CA ILE A 289 5.31 -8.17 3.45
C ILE A 289 5.83 -6.83 3.96
N ILE A 290 7.03 -6.40 3.57
CA ILE A 290 7.57 -5.09 3.96
C ILE A 290 6.64 -3.96 3.47
N ALA A 291 6.20 -4.01 2.20
CA ALA A 291 5.25 -3.05 1.66
C ALA A 291 3.88 -3.12 2.35
N GLY A 292 3.43 -4.33 2.72
CA GLY A 292 2.19 -4.56 3.46
C GLY A 292 2.24 -4.01 4.89
N VAL A 293 3.35 -4.18 5.60
CA VAL A 293 3.59 -3.60 6.93
C VAL A 293 3.60 -2.08 6.83
N GLN A 294 4.34 -1.49 5.88
CA GLN A 294 4.34 -0.05 5.66
C GLN A 294 2.92 0.47 5.38
N ARG A 295 2.15 -0.23 4.53
CA ARG A 295 0.75 0.13 4.23
C ARG A 295 -0.15 0.03 5.46
N ALA A 296 -0.06 -1.04 6.23
CA ALA A 296 -0.87 -1.22 7.44
C ALA A 296 -0.54 -0.16 8.51
N THR A 297 0.75 0.12 8.73
CA THR A 297 1.20 1.14 9.69
C THR A 297 0.79 2.55 9.26
N THR A 298 0.93 2.89 7.97
CA THR A 298 0.47 4.18 7.44
C THR A 298 -1.04 4.32 7.55
N ALA A 299 -1.82 3.30 7.19
CA ALA A 299 -3.28 3.32 7.30
C ALA A 299 -3.75 3.52 8.75
N ALA A 300 -3.16 2.80 9.72
CA ALA A 300 -3.48 2.94 11.14
C ALA A 300 -3.05 4.30 11.71
N THR A 301 -1.90 4.83 11.29
CA THR A 301 -1.43 6.17 11.73
C THR A 301 -2.35 7.26 11.18
N VAL A 302 -2.71 7.18 9.90
CA VAL A 302 -3.60 8.15 9.24
C VAL A 302 -5.01 8.08 9.81
N SER A 303 -5.54 6.90 10.13
CA SER A 303 -6.86 6.78 10.76
C SER A 303 -6.86 7.37 12.17
N GLN A 304 -5.82 7.13 12.96
CA GLN A 304 -5.65 7.77 14.26
C GLN A 304 -5.58 9.28 14.13
N TRP A 305 -4.76 9.81 13.22
CA TRP A 305 -4.69 11.23 12.95
C TRP A 305 -6.05 11.79 12.51
N TYR A 306 -6.79 11.10 11.65
CA TYR A 306 -8.07 11.60 11.13
C TYR A 306 -9.18 11.63 12.19
N PHE A 307 -9.39 10.52 12.91
CA PHE A 307 -10.49 10.39 13.87
C PHE A 307 -10.18 11.03 15.23
N HIS A 308 -8.92 11.09 15.64
CA HIS A 308 -8.50 11.56 16.96
C HIS A 308 -7.69 12.87 16.92
N ARG A 309 -7.71 13.63 15.81
CA ARG A 309 -6.99 14.92 15.73
C ARG A 309 -7.35 15.94 16.81
N LEU A 310 -8.54 15.86 17.40
CA LEU A 310 -9.03 16.77 18.44
C LEU A 310 -9.00 16.16 19.85
N SER A 311 -8.41 14.97 20.03
CA SER A 311 -8.34 14.38 21.37
C SER A 311 -7.34 15.13 22.25
N VAL A 312 -7.72 15.36 23.51
CA VAL A 312 -6.86 15.98 24.53
C VAL A 312 -6.70 14.96 25.66
N PRO A 313 -5.47 14.55 26.01
CA PRO A 313 -4.18 14.99 25.46
C PRO A 313 -3.90 14.43 24.06
N ALA A 314 -3.27 15.24 23.19
CA ALA A 314 -2.87 14.79 21.87
C ALA A 314 -1.66 13.83 21.97
N PRO A 315 -1.75 12.59 21.45
CA PRO A 315 -0.65 11.64 21.53
C PRO A 315 0.52 12.09 20.64
N SER A 316 1.76 11.86 21.11
CA SER A 316 2.94 12.17 20.30
C SER A 316 2.94 11.35 19.00
N SER A 317 3.39 11.96 17.90
CA SER A 317 3.46 11.30 16.58
C SER A 317 4.35 10.06 16.59
N THR A 318 5.37 10.01 17.43
CA THR A 318 6.23 8.84 17.65
C THR A 318 5.49 7.71 18.34
N THR A 319 4.66 8.02 19.35
CA THR A 319 3.85 7.02 20.05
C THR A 319 2.83 6.39 19.10
N VAL A 320 2.14 7.20 18.30
CA VAL A 320 1.14 6.72 17.35
C VAL A 320 1.76 5.82 16.29
N VAL A 321 2.89 6.23 15.69
CA VAL A 321 3.57 5.41 14.66
C VAL A 321 4.13 4.14 15.27
N ARG A 322 4.74 4.19 16.46
CA ARG A 322 5.26 2.99 17.14
C ARG A 322 4.14 2.01 17.47
N ALA A 323 3.02 2.49 18.02
CA ALA A 323 1.85 1.65 18.30
C ALA A 323 1.28 1.03 17.02
N SER A 324 1.16 1.83 15.96
CA SER A 324 0.69 1.38 14.63
C SER A 324 1.63 0.35 13.99
N PHE A 325 2.94 0.50 14.20
CA PHE A 325 3.93 -0.47 13.74
C PHE A 325 3.83 -1.79 14.50
N MET A 326 3.77 -1.73 15.84
CA MET A 326 3.59 -2.93 16.68
C MET A 326 2.27 -3.65 16.39
N HIS A 327 1.21 -2.90 16.07
CA HIS A 327 -0.06 -3.45 15.60
C HIS A 327 0.09 -4.19 14.26
N ALA A 328 0.80 -3.59 13.30
CA ALA A 328 1.06 -4.21 11.99
C ALA A 328 1.94 -5.47 12.10
N THR A 329 3.00 -5.45 12.90
CA THR A 329 3.95 -6.58 13.03
C THR A 329 3.53 -7.64 14.03
N GLY A 330 2.54 -7.36 14.89
CA GLY A 330 2.01 -8.30 15.86
C GLY A 330 0.68 -8.90 15.39
N PRO A 331 -0.48 -8.37 15.84
CA PRO A 331 -1.81 -8.93 15.54
C PRO A 331 -2.15 -9.08 14.06
N MET A 332 -1.73 -8.11 13.22
CA MET A 332 -2.07 -8.05 11.79
C MET A 332 -1.07 -8.77 10.89
N LEU A 333 0.04 -9.28 11.41
CA LEU A 333 1.12 -9.84 10.59
C LEU A 333 0.63 -11.03 9.75
N GLY A 334 -0.21 -11.90 10.31
CA GLY A 334 -0.79 -13.03 9.59
C GLY A 334 -1.62 -12.59 8.38
N THR A 335 -2.47 -11.59 8.57
CA THR A 335 -3.30 -10.99 7.52
C THR A 335 -2.46 -10.31 6.44
N ILE A 336 -1.35 -9.63 6.81
CA ILE A 336 -0.39 -9.07 5.86
C ILE A 336 0.29 -10.20 5.06
N CYS A 337 0.77 -11.25 5.71
CA CYS A 337 1.39 -12.41 5.05
C CYS A 337 0.42 -13.09 4.07
N LEU A 338 -0.84 -13.30 4.48
CA LEU A 338 -1.90 -13.87 3.65
C LEU A 338 -2.16 -13.00 2.41
N SER A 339 -2.45 -11.70 2.61
CA SER A 339 -2.78 -10.79 1.50
C SER A 339 -1.65 -10.67 0.46
N THR A 340 -0.41 -10.63 0.94
CA THR A 340 0.79 -10.50 0.09
C THR A 340 1.11 -11.80 -0.63
N PHE A 341 0.91 -12.95 0.03
CA PHE A 341 1.06 -14.26 -0.59
C PHE A 341 0.05 -14.48 -1.72
N LEU A 342 -1.24 -14.21 -1.46
CA LEU A 342 -2.28 -14.30 -2.50
C LEU A 342 -2.02 -13.31 -3.63
N SER A 343 -1.62 -12.08 -3.33
CA SER A 343 -1.28 -11.09 -4.36
C SER A 343 -0.12 -11.56 -5.24
N LEU A 344 0.89 -12.21 -4.64
CA LEU A 344 2.02 -12.77 -5.38
C LEU A 344 1.57 -13.95 -6.23
N LEU A 345 0.81 -14.90 -5.68
CA LEU A 345 0.32 -16.08 -6.39
C LEU A 345 -0.50 -15.71 -7.64
N ILE A 346 -1.29 -14.64 -7.57
CA ILE A 346 -2.13 -14.18 -8.69
C ILE A 346 -1.33 -13.33 -9.69
N ARG A 347 -0.45 -12.43 -9.22
CA ARG A 347 0.27 -11.50 -10.11
C ARG A 347 1.49 -12.12 -10.78
N LEU A 348 2.18 -13.04 -10.11
CA LEU A 348 3.41 -13.65 -10.62
C LEU A 348 3.19 -14.41 -11.96
N PRO A 349 2.12 -15.24 -12.11
CA PRO A 349 1.82 -15.84 -13.40
C PRO A 349 1.52 -14.81 -14.48
N LEU A 350 0.81 -13.73 -14.16
CA LEU A 350 0.47 -12.68 -15.13
C LEU A 350 1.69 -11.90 -15.64
N ILE A 351 2.74 -11.78 -14.81
CA ILE A 351 3.98 -11.10 -15.17
C ILE A 351 4.90 -12.01 -15.99
N ILE A 352 4.96 -13.30 -15.65
CA ILE A 352 5.86 -14.26 -16.32
C ILE A 352 5.29 -14.72 -17.66
N LEU A 353 3.96 -14.77 -17.81
CA LEU A 353 3.34 -15.35 -18.99
C LEU A 353 3.31 -14.37 -20.17
N PRO A 354 3.75 -14.76 -21.38
CA PRO A 354 3.74 -13.89 -22.55
C PRO A 354 2.30 -13.44 -22.87
N ARG A 355 2.14 -12.16 -23.25
CA ARG A 355 0.84 -11.46 -23.40
C ARG A 355 -0.29 -12.27 -24.08
N ARG A 356 0.04 -13.17 -25.02
CA ARG A 356 -0.95 -14.00 -25.73
C ARG A 356 -1.52 -15.15 -24.89
N ILE A 357 -0.69 -15.82 -24.09
CA ILE A 357 -1.13 -16.87 -23.17
C ILE A 357 -1.68 -16.23 -21.90
N ALA A 358 -1.13 -15.06 -21.50
CA ALA A 358 -1.68 -14.25 -20.43
C ALA A 358 -3.16 -13.97 -20.66
N SER A 359 -3.62 -13.54 -21.85
CA SER A 359 -5.06 -13.33 -22.08
C SER A 359 -5.92 -14.59 -21.90
N ILE A 360 -5.46 -15.77 -22.32
CA ILE A 360 -6.21 -17.03 -22.19
C ILE A 360 -6.21 -17.51 -20.73
N VAL A 361 -5.06 -17.49 -20.06
CA VAL A 361 -4.93 -17.81 -18.64
C VAL A 361 -5.64 -16.77 -17.79
N THR A 362 -5.71 -15.51 -18.21
CA THR A 362 -6.49 -14.46 -17.55
C THR A 362 -7.98 -14.72 -17.73
N LEU A 363 -8.44 -15.23 -18.88
CA LEU A 363 -9.82 -15.65 -19.10
C LEU A 363 -10.20 -16.88 -18.27
N CYS A 364 -9.34 -17.90 -18.24
CA CYS A 364 -9.53 -19.08 -17.39
C CYS A 364 -9.38 -18.77 -15.90
N ALA A 365 -8.41 -17.92 -15.53
CA ALA A 365 -8.22 -17.47 -14.17
C ALA A 365 -9.41 -16.59 -13.76
N PHE A 366 -9.91 -15.66 -14.56
CA PHE A 366 -11.12 -14.90 -14.20
C PHE A 366 -12.39 -15.77 -14.19
N SER A 367 -12.45 -16.88 -14.93
CA SER A 367 -13.55 -17.84 -14.80
C SER A 367 -13.43 -18.74 -13.57
N MET A 368 -12.22 -18.94 -13.03
CA MET A 368 -11.94 -19.80 -11.88
C MET A 368 -11.66 -19.04 -10.57
N VAL A 369 -11.28 -17.76 -10.64
CA VAL A 369 -11.00 -16.87 -9.52
C VAL A 369 -12.34 -16.23 -9.17
N PRO A 370 -13.00 -16.65 -8.07
CA PRO A 370 -14.24 -16.04 -7.66
C PRO A 370 -14.00 -14.56 -7.40
N THR A 371 -15.00 -13.70 -7.66
CA THR A 371 -14.98 -12.26 -7.33
C THR A 371 -14.48 -11.99 -5.90
N SER A 372 -14.71 -12.94 -4.99
CA SER A 372 -14.15 -12.99 -3.64
C SER A 372 -12.61 -12.86 -3.60
N LEU A 373 -11.86 -13.57 -4.44
CA LEU A 373 -10.39 -13.52 -4.45
C LEU A 373 -9.84 -12.20 -5.01
N ALA A 374 -10.53 -11.60 -5.98
CA ALA A 374 -10.20 -10.26 -6.47
C ALA A 374 -10.41 -9.20 -5.37
N ALA A 375 -11.47 -9.34 -4.56
CA ALA A 375 -11.66 -8.50 -3.38
C ALA A 375 -10.52 -8.72 -2.36
N LEU A 376 -10.18 -9.97 -2.02
CA LEU A 376 -9.11 -10.26 -1.04
C LEU A 376 -7.73 -9.71 -1.46
N THR A 377 -7.42 -9.66 -2.75
CA THR A 377 -6.13 -9.16 -3.25
C THR A 377 -6.08 -7.68 -3.57
N ASN A 378 -7.20 -6.97 -3.39
CA ASN A 378 -7.23 -5.52 -3.57
C ASN A 378 -6.37 -4.84 -2.47
N PRO A 379 -5.44 -3.92 -2.81
CA PRO A 379 -4.64 -3.22 -1.81
C PRO A 379 -5.44 -2.50 -0.72
N LEU A 380 -6.68 -2.11 -1.03
CA LEU A 380 -7.59 -1.41 -0.12
C LEU A 380 -8.17 -2.33 0.97
N THR A 381 -8.28 -3.64 0.74
CA THR A 381 -8.76 -4.56 1.80
C THR A 381 -7.77 -4.64 2.95
N LEU A 382 -6.47 -4.65 2.64
CA LEU A 382 -5.43 -4.60 3.67
C LEU A 382 -5.47 -3.29 4.46
N THR A 383 -5.76 -2.16 3.80
CA THR A 383 -5.94 -0.88 4.53
C THR A 383 -7.17 -0.91 5.42
N TYR A 384 -8.29 -1.47 4.94
CA TYR A 384 -9.52 -1.58 5.73
C TYR A 384 -9.33 -2.50 6.94
N ALA A 385 -8.65 -3.63 6.75
CA ALA A 385 -8.28 -4.58 7.79
C ALA A 385 -7.40 -3.92 8.86
N ALA A 386 -6.40 -3.14 8.44
CA ALA A 386 -5.51 -2.44 9.36
C ALA A 386 -6.21 -1.36 10.18
N ILE A 387 -7.22 -0.69 9.62
CA ILE A 387 -7.99 0.36 10.31
C ILE A 387 -8.95 -0.26 11.34
N HIS A 388 -9.66 -1.33 10.98
CA HIS A 388 -10.68 -1.93 11.85
C HIS A 388 -10.17 -3.09 12.70
N SER A 389 -8.90 -3.49 12.54
CA SER A 389 -8.28 -4.63 13.23
C SER A 389 -9.08 -5.93 13.03
N GLN A 390 -9.36 -6.27 11.77
CA GLN A 390 -10.16 -7.44 11.39
C GLN A 390 -9.38 -8.37 10.45
N SER A 391 -9.84 -9.62 10.29
CA SER A 391 -9.25 -10.56 9.33
C SER A 391 -9.48 -10.11 7.88
N LEU A 392 -8.69 -10.66 6.95
CA LEU A 392 -8.76 -10.26 5.54
C LEU A 392 -10.13 -10.56 4.92
N SER A 393 -10.72 -11.70 5.27
CA SER A 393 -11.99 -12.17 4.69
C SER A 393 -13.16 -11.28 5.08
N ILE A 394 -13.24 -10.85 6.33
CA ILE A 394 -14.26 -9.92 6.82
C ILE A 394 -14.05 -8.55 6.17
N SER A 395 -12.81 -8.09 6.12
CA SER A 395 -12.44 -6.80 5.51
C SER A 395 -12.76 -6.75 4.01
N ALA A 396 -12.58 -7.85 3.28
CA ALA A 396 -12.94 -7.94 1.87
C ALA A 396 -14.45 -7.84 1.65
N ARG A 397 -15.26 -8.46 2.53
CA ARG A 397 -16.72 -8.34 2.50
C ARG A 397 -17.17 -6.92 2.84
N GLY A 398 -16.61 -6.32 3.89
CA GLY A 398 -16.89 -4.93 4.26
C GLY A 398 -16.56 -3.95 3.15
N LEU A 399 -15.41 -4.12 2.48
CA LEU A 399 -15.03 -3.30 1.33
C LEU A 399 -16.00 -3.45 0.15
N SER A 400 -16.47 -4.66 -0.14
CA SER A 400 -17.41 -4.91 -1.25
C SER A 400 -18.78 -4.26 -1.05
N GLN A 401 -19.15 -3.96 0.21
CA GLN A 401 -20.39 -3.28 0.57
C GLN A 401 -20.27 -1.75 0.47
N LEU A 402 -19.07 -1.19 0.36
CA LEU A 402 -18.90 0.26 0.19
C LEU A 402 -19.28 0.67 -1.23
N HIS A 403 -20.25 1.58 -1.34
CA HIS A 403 -20.82 2.10 -2.59
C HIS A 403 -19.80 2.74 -3.56
N PHE A 404 -18.59 3.06 -3.06
CA PHE A 404 -17.49 3.58 -3.90
C PHE A 404 -16.75 2.48 -4.69
N VAL A 405 -16.83 1.22 -4.24
CA VAL A 405 -16.15 0.06 -4.84
C VAL A 405 -17.14 -0.88 -5.53
N SER A 406 -18.46 -0.68 -5.35
CA SER A 406 -19.46 -1.48 -6.05
C SER A 406 -19.36 -1.29 -7.57
N ASN A 407 -19.51 -2.40 -8.31
CA ASN A 407 -19.40 -2.55 -9.77
C ASN A 407 -20.25 -1.56 -10.63
N THR A 408 -20.99 -0.65 -10.01
CA THR A 408 -21.80 0.40 -10.63
C THR A 408 -21.03 1.69 -10.93
N SER A 409 -19.81 1.87 -10.39
CA SER A 409 -18.94 3.01 -10.73
C SER A 409 -17.70 2.55 -11.48
N PRO A 410 -17.52 2.91 -12.77
CA PRO A 410 -16.35 2.54 -13.56
C PRO A 410 -15.16 3.41 -13.15
N THR A 411 -14.63 3.18 -11.95
CA THR A 411 -13.31 3.68 -11.57
C THR A 411 -12.32 2.61 -11.96
N THR A 412 -11.70 2.83 -13.11
CA THR A 412 -10.64 2.02 -13.72
C THR A 412 -9.40 2.00 -12.81
N THR A 413 -9.43 1.16 -11.78
CA THR A 413 -8.23 0.67 -11.08
C THR A 413 -8.36 -0.83 -10.84
N LEU A 414 -8.49 -1.57 -11.94
CA LEU A 414 -8.01 -2.95 -12.06
C LEU A 414 -7.25 -3.06 -13.37
#